data_AF-A0A4Q4RWN7-F1
#
_entry.id   AF-A0A4Q4RWN7-F1
#
_cell.length_a   1.000
_cell.length_b   1.000
_cell.length_c   1.000
_cell.angle_alpha   90.00
_cell.angle_beta   90.00
_cell.angle_gamma   90.00
#
_symmetry.space_group_name_H-M   'P 1'
#
loop_
_entity.id
_entity.type
_entity.pdbx_description
1 polymer ?
#
loop_
_entity_poly.entity_id
_entity_poly.type
_entity_poly.pdbx_seq_one_letter_code
_entity_poly.pdbx_strand_id
1 'polypeptide(L)'
;MHITEVAPIPGVITDMVRFYKALGLQVEIAEMDVHTLNETLETQIYGAVIKEALEAGITDINFWGFTDKHAYTWVPGAKPLMFDENYKPKGAFYATHSALEEFADEC
;
A
#
# COMPACT_ATOMS: atom_id res chain seq x y z
N MET A 1 -4.58 6.70 0.11
CA MET A 1 -4.72 5.97 1.39
C MET A 1 -3.44 6.16 2.15
N HIS A 2 -3.47 7.01 3.17
CA HIS A 2 -2.28 7.24 4.00
C HIS A 2 -2.37 6.41 5.27
N ILE A 3 -1.42 5.51 5.47
CA ILE A 3 -1.35 4.67 6.68
C ILE A 3 -0.32 5.26 7.62
N THR A 4 -0.58 5.28 8.93
CA THR A 4 0.34 5.90 9.91
C THR A 4 0.50 5.01 11.12
N GLU A 5 1.73 4.55 11.38
CA GLU A 5 2.21 3.77 12.54
C GLU A 5 1.50 2.44 12.85
N VAL A 6 0.30 2.20 12.33
CA VAL A 6 -0.55 1.04 12.62
C VAL A 6 -1.14 0.52 11.33
N ALA A 7 -1.04 -0.79 11.11
CA ALA A 7 -1.64 -1.46 9.97
C ALA A 7 -3.18 -1.34 9.99
N PRO A 8 -3.84 -1.26 8.81
CA PRO A 8 -5.27 -1.44 8.73
C PRO A 8 -5.70 -2.78 9.35
N ILE A 9 -6.87 -2.80 9.98
CA ILE A 9 -7.45 -4.03 10.50
C ILE A 9 -7.71 -4.98 9.31
N PRO A 10 -7.24 -6.23 9.34
CA PRO A 10 -7.48 -7.17 8.24
C PRO A 10 -8.97 -7.28 7.89
N GLY A 11 -9.30 -7.20 6.59
CA GLY A 11 -10.66 -7.26 6.07
C GLY A 11 -11.35 -5.90 5.93
N VAL A 12 -10.78 -4.82 6.47
CA VAL A 12 -11.40 -3.48 6.39
C VAL A 12 -11.45 -2.97 4.94
N ILE A 13 -10.46 -3.26 4.11
CA ILE A 13 -10.43 -2.85 2.70
C ILE A 13 -11.50 -3.62 1.94
N THR A 14 -11.61 -4.93 2.19
CA THR A 14 -12.63 -5.80 1.62
C THR A 14 -14.03 -5.31 1.93
N ASP A 15 -14.29 -4.96 3.20
CA ASP A 15 -15.59 -4.44 3.64
C ASP A 15 -15.94 -3.10 2.99
N MET A 16 -14.97 -2.17 2.90
CA MET A 16 -15.15 -0.89 2.20
C MET A 16 -15.45 -1.10 0.72
N VAL A 17 -14.68 -1.97 0.05
CA VAL A 17 -14.88 -2.27 -1.37
C VAL A 17 -16.25 -2.88 -1.61
N ARG A 18 -16.65 -3.84 -0.77
CA ARG A 18 -17.98 -4.46 -0.83
C ARG A 18 -19.10 -3.42 -0.69
N PHE A 19 -18.97 -2.49 0.26
CA PHE A 19 -19.95 -1.43 0.47
C PHE A 19 -20.09 -0.53 -0.76
N TYR A 20 -18.99 -0.01 -1.31
CA TYR A 20 -19.03 0.88 -2.48
C TYR A 20 -19.46 0.16 -3.76
N LYS A 21 -19.03 -1.09 -3.97
CA LYS A 21 -19.50 -1.90 -5.12
C LYS A 21 -20.99 -2.21 -5.03
N ALA A 22 -21.57 -2.38 -3.83
CA ALA A 22 -23.02 -2.54 -3.65
C ALA A 22 -23.81 -1.30 -4.09
N LEU A 23 -23.17 -0.12 -4.13
CA LEU A 23 -23.74 1.12 -4.67
C LEU A 23 -23.49 1.29 -6.17
N GLY A 24 -22.83 0.33 -6.83
CA GLY A 24 -22.45 0.41 -8.25
C GLY A 24 -21.23 1.28 -8.52
N LEU A 25 -20.43 1.61 -7.50
CA LEU A 25 -19.23 2.44 -7.64
C LEU A 25 -17.98 1.59 -7.89
N GLN A 26 -17.04 2.16 -8.65
CA GLN A 26 -15.68 1.64 -8.74
C GLN A 26 -14.87 2.10 -7.53
N VAL A 27 -13.86 1.33 -7.18
CA VAL A 27 -12.97 1.61 -6.04
C VAL A 27 -11.54 1.49 -6.50
N GLU A 28 -10.75 2.50 -6.18
CA GLU A 28 -9.32 2.59 -6.44
C GLU A 28 -8.59 2.99 -5.15
N ILE A 29 -7.30 2.68 -5.07
CA ILE A 29 -6.41 3.30 -4.08
C ILE A 29 -5.64 4.40 -4.80
N ALA A 30 -6.02 5.67 -4.59
CA ALA A 30 -5.46 6.78 -5.35
C ALA A 30 -4.09 7.30 -4.85
N GLU A 31 -3.75 7.10 -3.58
CA GLU A 31 -2.63 7.82 -2.94
C GLU A 31 -1.99 6.99 -1.81
N MET A 32 -1.49 5.78 -2.10
CA MET A 32 -0.93 4.90 -1.07
C MET A 32 0.45 5.33 -0.61
N ASP A 33 0.64 5.42 0.72
CA ASP A 33 1.93 5.55 1.40
C ASP A 33 1.82 5.06 2.86
N VAL A 34 2.96 4.73 3.48
CA VAL A 34 3.00 4.17 4.85
C VAL A 34 3.97 4.93 5.75
N HIS A 35 3.41 5.79 6.61
CA HIS A 35 4.15 6.66 7.51
C HIS A 35 4.49 5.93 8.82
N THR A 36 5.68 5.34 8.88
CA THR A 36 6.26 4.80 10.12
C THR A 36 7.80 4.89 10.06
N LEU A 37 8.43 4.87 11.23
CA LEU A 37 9.90 4.74 11.35
C LEU A 37 10.36 3.28 11.39
N ASN A 38 9.43 2.32 11.40
CA ASN A 38 9.74 0.89 11.44
C ASN A 38 9.65 0.27 10.03
N GLU A 39 10.81 0.06 9.41
CA GLU A 39 10.93 -0.51 8.05
C GLU A 39 10.30 -1.92 7.92
N THR A 40 10.35 -2.73 8.99
CA THR A 40 9.73 -4.06 8.98
C THR A 40 8.20 -3.94 8.96
N LEU A 41 7.66 -3.03 9.77
CA LEU A 41 6.22 -2.77 9.79
C LEU A 41 5.76 -2.16 8.46
N GLU A 42 6.51 -1.22 7.90
CA GLU A 42 6.24 -0.62 6.58
C GLU A 42 6.10 -1.73 5.52
N THR A 43 7.08 -2.64 5.47
CA THR A 43 7.09 -3.78 4.55
C THR A 43 5.86 -4.68 4.71
N GLN A 44 5.50 -5.00 5.95
CA GLN A 44 4.33 -5.83 6.25
C GLN A 44 3.02 -5.16 5.83
N ILE A 45 2.88 -3.85 6.08
CA ILE A 45 1.70 -3.07 5.70
C ILE A 45 1.56 -3.03 4.17
N TYR A 46 2.63 -2.74 3.44
CA TYR A 46 2.59 -2.73 1.98
C TYR A 46 2.11 -4.07 1.42
N GLY A 47 2.69 -5.19 1.86
CA GLY A 47 2.26 -6.52 1.41
C GLY A 47 0.79 -6.82 1.74
N ALA A 48 0.37 -6.57 2.98
CA ALA A 48 -0.99 -6.87 3.42
C ALA A 48 -2.05 -6.01 2.70
N VAL A 49 -1.80 -4.71 2.52
CA VAL A 49 -2.73 -3.79 1.86
C VAL A 49 -2.87 -4.13 0.38
N ILE A 50 -1.76 -4.37 -0.32
CA ILE A 50 -1.80 -4.71 -1.75
C ILE A 50 -2.53 -6.03 -1.95
N LYS A 51 -2.21 -7.06 -1.15
CA LYS A 51 -2.88 -8.35 -1.22
C LYS A 51 -4.39 -8.23 -1.02
N GLU A 52 -4.82 -7.60 0.07
CA GLU A 52 -6.25 -7.44 0.36
C GLU A 52 -6.97 -6.59 -0.70
N ALA A 53 -6.32 -5.53 -1.22
CA ALA A 53 -6.89 -4.70 -2.27
C ALA A 53 -7.14 -5.50 -3.56
N LEU A 54 -6.18 -6.32 -3.98
CA LEU A 54 -6.30 -7.18 -5.16
C LEU A 54 -7.39 -8.23 -4.98
N GLU A 55 -7.43 -8.93 -3.83
CA GLU A 55 -8.46 -9.91 -3.49
C GLU A 55 -9.87 -9.28 -3.44
N ALA A 56 -9.98 -8.03 -2.98
CA ALA A 56 -11.23 -7.26 -3.00
C ALA A 56 -11.63 -6.79 -4.42
N GLY A 57 -10.74 -6.97 -5.40
CA GLY A 57 -10.92 -6.60 -6.80
C GLY A 57 -10.73 -5.11 -7.05
N ILE A 58 -9.76 -4.48 -6.37
CA ILE A 58 -9.18 -3.19 -6.75
C ILE A 58 -8.03 -3.47 -7.72
N THR A 59 -8.07 -2.90 -8.91
CA THR A 59 -7.01 -3.05 -9.92
C THR A 59 -6.31 -1.74 -10.26
N ASP A 60 -6.78 -0.61 -9.73
CA ASP A 60 -6.15 0.69 -9.88
C ASP A 60 -5.59 1.14 -8.52
N ILE A 61 -4.25 1.13 -8.41
CA ILE A 61 -3.50 1.41 -7.19
C ILE A 61 -2.37 2.38 -7.56
N ASN A 62 -2.43 3.58 -7.00
CA ASN A 62 -1.49 4.67 -7.19
C ASN A 62 -0.82 5.02 -5.86
N PHE A 63 0.48 5.28 -5.92
CA PHE A 63 1.29 5.67 -4.76
C PHE A 63 1.44 7.18 -4.69
N TRP A 64 1.49 7.75 -3.49
CA TRP A 64 1.70 9.19 -3.29
C TRP A 64 3.18 9.58 -3.38
N GLY A 65 3.77 9.31 -4.54
CA GLY A 65 5.20 9.39 -4.79
C GLY A 65 5.84 8.01 -4.98
N PHE A 66 7.12 7.99 -5.34
CA PHE A 66 7.87 6.73 -5.50
C PHE A 66 9.16 6.68 -4.66
N THR A 67 9.82 7.81 -4.39
CA THR A 67 11.11 7.86 -3.65
C THR A 67 11.03 8.69 -2.38
N ASP A 68 11.71 8.23 -1.34
CA ASP A 68 11.87 8.92 -0.07
C ASP A 68 12.83 10.13 -0.13
N LYS A 69 13.43 10.40 -1.29
CA LYS A 69 14.32 11.56 -1.50
C LYS A 69 13.63 12.89 -1.27
N HIS A 70 12.33 12.96 -1.50
CA HIS A 70 11.55 14.15 -1.26
C HIS A 70 10.68 13.96 -0.02
N ALA A 71 10.40 15.05 0.68
CA ALA A 71 9.56 15.05 1.87
C ALA A 71 8.07 14.93 1.48
N TYR A 72 7.64 13.73 1.08
CA TYR A 72 6.23 13.40 0.80
C TYR A 72 5.46 13.01 2.07
N THR A 73 5.93 13.42 3.25
CA THR A 73 5.37 13.01 4.54
C THR A 73 5.22 14.19 5.50
N TRP A 74 4.16 14.16 6.29
CA TRP A 74 3.97 15.04 7.45
C TRP A 74 4.62 14.50 8.73
N VAL A 75 5.10 13.25 8.73
CA VAL A 75 5.80 12.62 9.86
C VAL A 75 7.30 12.87 9.71
N PRO A 76 7.94 13.65 10.61
CA PRO A 76 9.36 13.97 10.50
C PRO A 76 10.24 12.72 10.49
N GLY A 77 11.05 12.56 9.44
CA GLY A 77 11.99 11.46 9.29
C GLY A 77 11.39 10.16 8.73
N ALA A 78 10.05 10.07 8.58
CA ALA A 78 9.43 8.93 7.94
C ALA A 78 9.89 8.79 6.49
N LYS A 79 9.92 7.55 6.04
CA LYS A 79 10.40 7.11 4.73
C LYS A 79 9.28 6.23 4.14
N PRO A 80 8.20 6.82 3.61
CA PRO A 80 6.95 6.09 3.47
C PRO A 80 6.74 5.39 2.12
N LEU A 81 7.73 5.43 1.22
CA LEU A 81 7.60 4.98 -0.17
C LEU A 81 8.48 3.77 -0.48
N MET A 82 8.37 3.27 -1.71
CA MET A 82 9.03 2.03 -2.14
C MET A 82 10.54 2.14 -2.36
N PHE A 83 11.03 3.34 -2.64
CA PHE A 83 12.44 3.57 -2.96
C PHE A 83 13.07 4.53 -1.97
N ASP A 84 14.29 4.24 -1.54
CA ASP A 84 15.04 5.12 -0.65
C ASP A 84 15.50 6.42 -1.34
N GLU A 85 16.23 7.25 -0.61
CA GLU A 85 16.76 8.54 -1.10
C GLU A 85 17.82 8.38 -2.22
N ASN A 86 18.38 7.17 -2.37
CA ASN A 86 19.34 6.77 -3.40
C ASN A 86 18.67 5.96 -4.52
N TYR A 87 17.34 5.94 -4.58
CA TYR A 87 16.54 5.20 -5.56
C TYR A 87 16.77 3.68 -5.52
N LYS A 88 17.12 3.13 -4.35
CA LYS A 88 17.21 1.68 -4.13
C LYS A 88 15.87 1.14 -3.63
N PRO A 89 15.43 -0.04 -4.10
CA PRO A 89 14.18 -0.64 -3.66
C PRO A 89 14.27 -1.03 -2.19
N LYS A 90 13.20 -0.73 -1.44
CA LYS A 90 13.00 -1.09 -0.03
C LYS A 90 12.16 -2.36 0.09
N GLY A 91 11.97 -2.86 1.31
CA GLY A 91 11.07 -3.99 1.57
C GLY A 91 9.66 -3.77 1.04
N ALA A 92 9.13 -2.54 1.12
CA ALA A 92 7.85 -2.14 0.53
C ALA A 92 7.74 -2.44 -0.98
N PHE A 93 8.81 -2.21 -1.75
CA PHE A 93 8.86 -2.53 -3.19
C PHE A 93 8.70 -4.04 -3.40
N TYR A 94 9.49 -4.84 -2.70
CA TYR A 94 9.50 -6.29 -2.85
C TYR A 94 8.20 -6.93 -2.37
N ALA A 95 7.67 -6.48 -1.22
CA ALA A 95 6.39 -6.98 -0.70
C ALA A 95 5.22 -6.70 -1.66
N THR A 96 5.22 -5.52 -2.31
CA THR A 96 4.22 -5.20 -3.34
C THR A 96 4.35 -6.12 -4.55
N HIS A 97 5.57 -6.36 -5.04
CA HIS A 97 5.79 -7.25 -6.18
C HIS A 97 5.39 -8.69 -5.87
N SER A 98 5.76 -9.20 -4.70
CA SER A 98 5.36 -10.56 -4.28
C SER A 98 3.83 -10.69 -4.20
N ALA A 99 3.12 -9.69 -3.66
CA ALA A 99 1.65 -9.72 -3.63
C ALA A 99 1.02 -9.71 -5.03
N LEU A 100 1.62 -8.99 -5.99
CA LEU A 100 1.18 -8.98 -7.39
C LEU A 100 1.46 -10.33 -8.09
N GLU A 101 2.63 -10.93 -7.86
CA GLU A 101 3.01 -12.23 -8.39
C GLU A 101 2.08 -13.34 -7.85
N GLU A 102 1.86 -13.38 -6.53
CA GLU A 102 0.92 -14.32 -5.88
C GLU A 102 -0.48 -14.21 -6.49
N PHE A 103 -1.02 -12.98 -6.61
CA PHE A 103 -2.35 -12.78 -7.16
C PHE A 103 -2.46 -13.20 -8.63
N ALA A 104 -1.41 -12.98 -9.43
CA ALA A 104 -1.37 -13.39 -10.83
C ALA A 104 -1.31 -14.92 -10.99
N ASP A 105 -0.59 -15.61 -10.11
CA ASP A 105 -0.47 -17.08 -10.14
C ASP A 105 -1.75 -17.81 -9.67
N GLU A 106 -2.61 -17.14 -8.90
CA GLU A 106 -3.89 -17.68 -8.41
C GLU A 106 -5.06 -17.54 -9.42
N CYS A 107 -4.89 -16.75 -10.49
CA CYS A 107 -5.91 -16.48 -11.52
C CYS A 107 -5.84 -17.44 -12.73
#